data_AF-A0A4Z0Z5P9-F1
#
_entry.id   AF-A0A4Z0Z5P9-F1
#
_cell.length_a   1.000
_cell.length_b   1.000
_cell.length_c   1.000
_cell.angle_alpha   90.00
_cell.angle_beta   90.00
_cell.angle_gamma   90.00
#
_symmetry.space_group_name_H-M   'P 1'
#
loop_
_entity.id
_entity.type
_entity.pdbx_description
1 polymer ?
#
loop_
_entity_poly.entity_id
_entity_poly.type
_entity_poly.pdbx_seq_one_letter_code
_entity_poly.pdbx_strand_id
1 'polypeptide(L)'
;MMRKQLDESDRIAPLVRRDSVARPTLVHGDLNTFNLLVDSASGRLTALPDFDLTHVASPADEFFYSFRTLGWLLVGPFETGDEPLLRKCLLRQFDKTTPPTCDGHGKVN
;
A
#
# COMPACT_ATOMS: atom_id res chain seq x y z
N MET A 1 -0.05 -31.20 -22.23
CA MET A 1 0.48 -29.83 -22.32
C MET A 1 0.66 -29.30 -20.90
N MET A 2 1.89 -29.31 -20.37
CA MET A 2 2.18 -28.88 -18.99
C MET A 2 2.12 -27.35 -18.88
N ARG A 3 1.27 -26.84 -18.00
CA ARG A 3 1.33 -25.43 -17.57
C ARG A 3 2.60 -25.27 -16.74
N LYS A 4 3.57 -24.52 -17.24
CA LYS A 4 4.78 -24.17 -16.49
C LYS A 4 4.34 -23.24 -15.35
N GLN A 5 4.37 -23.75 -14.13
CA GLN A 5 4.14 -22.95 -12.93
C GLN A 5 5.36 -22.02 -12.80
N LEU A 6 5.16 -20.74 -13.13
CA LEU A 6 6.20 -19.72 -12.98
C LEU A 6 6.44 -19.52 -11.49
N ASP A 7 7.70 -19.60 -11.07
CA ASP A 7 8.14 -19.32 -9.69
C ASP A 7 7.77 -17.87 -9.32
N GLU A 8 7.30 -17.63 -8.09
CA GLU A 8 7.01 -16.29 -7.60
C GLU A 8 8.25 -15.38 -7.65
N SER A 9 9.44 -15.96 -7.47
CA SER A 9 10.71 -15.26 -7.58
C SER A 9 10.91 -14.65 -8.98
N ASP A 10 10.47 -15.35 -10.03
CA ASP A 10 10.55 -14.93 -11.44
C ASP A 10 9.58 -13.77 -11.75
N ARG A 11 8.57 -13.52 -10.91
CA ARG A 11 7.63 -12.39 -11.07
C ARG A 11 8.09 -11.16 -10.31
N ILE A 12 8.68 -11.34 -9.13
CA ILE A 12 9.12 -10.23 -8.26
C ILE A 12 10.42 -9.63 -8.78
N ALA A 13 11.40 -10.45 -9.18
CA ALA A 13 12.71 -9.93 -9.61
C ALA A 13 12.64 -8.96 -10.81
N PRO A 14 11.81 -9.16 -11.85
CA PRO A 14 11.65 -8.19 -12.94
C PRO A 14 10.90 -6.91 -12.52
N LEU A 15 9.92 -7.01 -11.62
CA LEU A 15 9.22 -5.85 -11.04
C LEU A 15 10.16 -5.02 -10.18
N VAL A 16 10.92 -5.67 -9.30
CA VAL A 16 11.98 -5.04 -8.50
C VAL A 16 13.10 -4.48 -9.36
N ARG A 17 13.36 -5.01 -10.58
CA ARG A 17 14.32 -4.40 -11.52
C ARG A 17 13.73 -3.19 -12.26
N ARG A 18 12.45 -3.21 -12.63
CA ARG A 18 11.75 -2.11 -13.33
C ARG A 18 11.47 -0.93 -12.40
N ASP A 19 10.94 -1.22 -11.22
CA ASP A 19 10.70 -0.28 -10.13
C ASP A 19 11.86 -0.36 -9.15
N SER A 20 13.09 -0.21 -9.68
CA SER A 20 14.30 -0.45 -8.92
C SER A 20 14.25 0.21 -7.57
N VAL A 21 14.19 -0.63 -6.53
CA VAL A 21 14.41 -0.21 -5.14
C VAL A 21 15.71 0.55 -5.00
N ALA A 22 16.65 0.44 -5.94
CA ALA A 22 17.93 1.15 -5.97
C ALA A 22 17.90 2.48 -6.76
N ARG A 23 16.76 2.92 -7.32
CA ARG A 23 16.68 4.20 -8.04
C ARG A 23 16.83 5.37 -7.06
N PRO A 24 17.80 6.29 -7.23
CA PRO A 24 17.87 7.50 -6.43
C PRO A 24 16.55 8.28 -6.51
N THR A 25 15.90 8.47 -5.38
CA THR A 25 14.60 9.11 -5.22
C THR A 25 14.64 9.98 -3.97
N LEU A 26 13.94 11.10 -3.99
CA LEU A 26 13.77 11.91 -2.79
C LEU A 26 12.86 11.14 -1.82
N VAL A 27 13.39 10.80 -0.65
CA VAL A 27 12.65 10.15 0.44
C VAL A 27 12.37 11.19 1.52
N HIS A 28 11.19 11.12 2.15
CA HIS A 28 10.80 11.89 3.33
C HIS A 28 11.70 11.57 4.53
N GLY A 29 12.06 10.29 4.70
CA GLY A 29 12.96 9.82 5.77
C GLY A 29 12.28 9.59 7.13
N ASP A 30 11.06 10.09 7.31
CA ASP A 30 10.19 9.82 8.47
C ASP A 30 8.70 9.87 8.08
N LEU A 31 8.33 9.16 7.02
CA LEU A 31 6.93 9.10 6.59
C LEU A 31 6.13 8.23 7.55
N ASN A 32 5.38 8.88 8.44
CA ASN A 32 4.54 8.21 9.43
C ASN A 32 3.16 8.90 9.54
N THR A 33 2.21 8.26 10.23
CA THR A 33 0.84 8.78 10.35
C THR A 33 0.72 10.13 11.07
N PHE A 34 1.69 10.51 11.90
CA PHE A 34 1.71 11.81 12.58
C PHE A 34 2.17 12.93 11.62
N ASN A 35 2.90 12.58 10.58
CA ASN A 35 3.35 13.47 9.52
C ASN A 35 2.36 13.51 8.34
N LEU A 36 1.15 12.94 8.47
CA LEU A 36 0.09 13.02 7.46
C LEU A 36 -1.03 13.95 7.94
N LEU A 37 -1.24 15.08 7.26
CA LEU A 37 -2.39 15.94 7.51
C LEU A 37 -3.51 15.57 6.56
N VAL A 38 -4.65 15.18 7.13
CA VAL A 38 -5.83 14.72 6.38
C VAL A 38 -7.00 15.64 6.68
N ASP A 39 -7.71 16.06 5.63
CA ASP A 39 -8.98 16.76 5.79
C ASP A 39 -10.04 15.82 6.38
N SER A 40 -10.61 16.18 7.52
CA SER A 40 -11.51 15.31 8.26
C SER A 40 -12.86 15.06 7.58
N ALA A 41 -13.30 15.97 6.70
CA ALA A 41 -14.58 15.84 5.98
C ALA A 41 -14.48 14.91 4.75
N SER A 42 -13.35 14.96 4.05
CA SER A 42 -13.13 14.23 2.81
C SER A 42 -12.26 12.98 2.97
N GLY A 43 -11.46 12.89 4.03
CA GLY A 43 -10.45 11.86 4.21
C GLY A 43 -9.26 12.02 3.25
N ARG A 44 -9.12 13.17 2.58
CA ARG A 44 -8.03 13.41 1.63
C ARG A 44 -6.79 13.92 2.35
N LEU A 45 -5.63 13.38 1.99
CA LEU A 45 -4.34 13.94 2.40
C LEU A 45 -4.22 15.36 1.84
N THR A 46 -4.04 16.35 2.71
CA THR A 46 -3.92 17.76 2.37
C THR A 46 -2.50 18.27 2.45
N ALA A 47 -1.68 17.70 3.35
CA ALA A 47 -0.28 18.05 3.47
C ALA A 47 0.55 16.91 4.08
N LEU A 48 1.85 16.96 3.79
CA LEU A 48 2.91 16.12 4.35
C LEU A 48 3.98 17.07 4.91
N PRO A 49 3.91 17.48 6.20
CA PRO A 49 4.95 18.28 6.86
C PRO A 49 6.15 17.43 7.31
N ASP A 50 7.16 18.09 7.90
CA ASP A 50 8.34 17.47 8.57
C ASP A 50 9.38 16.82 7.62
N PHE A 51 9.97 17.65 6.76
CA PHE A 51 11.00 17.22 5.78
C PHE A 51 12.44 17.27 6.34
N ASP A 52 12.64 17.39 7.65
CA ASP A 52 13.99 17.58 8.21
C ASP A 52 14.92 16.38 7.97
N LEU A 53 14.33 15.19 7.75
CA LEU A 53 15.05 13.96 7.41
C LEU A 53 15.05 13.63 5.92
N THR A 54 14.59 14.56 5.08
CA THR A 54 14.49 14.34 3.63
C THR A 54 15.85 14.31 2.96
N HIS A 55 16.10 13.28 2.17
CA HIS A 55 17.36 13.09 1.44
C HIS A 55 17.15 12.25 0.17
N VAL A 56 18.18 12.17 -0.66
CA VAL A 56 18.16 11.26 -1.81
C VAL A 56 18.59 9.88 -1.34
N ALA A 57 17.69 8.91 -1.48
CA ALA A 57 17.92 7.51 -1.14
C ALA A 57 17.16 6.60 -2.10
N SER A 58 17.00 5.35 -1.71
CA SER A 58 16.31 4.32 -2.48
C SER A 58 14.84 4.25 -2.00
N PRO A 59 13.84 3.94 -2.85
CA PRO A 59 12.46 3.76 -2.40
C PRO A 59 12.28 2.72 -1.29
N ALA A 60 13.19 1.76 -1.19
CA ALA A 60 13.20 0.80 -0.09
C ALA A 60 13.57 1.45 1.25
N ASP A 61 14.43 2.47 1.25
CA ASP A 61 14.79 3.20 2.48
C ASP A 61 13.56 3.87 3.09
N GLU A 62 12.73 4.53 2.27
CA GLU A 62 11.46 5.10 2.73
C GLU A 62 10.56 4.03 3.37
N PHE A 63 10.42 2.87 2.70
CA PHE A 63 9.62 1.77 3.23
C PHE A 63 10.13 1.30 4.60
N PHE A 64 11.45 1.16 4.78
CA PHE A 64 12.02 0.71 6.04
C PHE A 64 11.94 1.77 7.15
N TYR A 65 12.11 3.06 6.85
CA TYR A 65 11.88 4.14 7.82
C TYR A 65 10.40 4.19 8.26
N SER A 66 9.49 3.99 7.32
CA SER A 66 8.03 4.01 7.55
C SER A 66 7.48 2.70 8.10
N PHE A 67 8.26 1.62 8.13
CA PHE A 67 7.73 0.25 8.31
C PHE A 67 7.00 0.08 9.65
N ARG A 68 7.50 0.71 10.71
CA ARG A 68 6.89 0.61 12.05
C ARG A 68 5.50 1.22 12.15
N THR A 69 5.17 2.18 11.29
CA THR A 69 3.93 2.98 11.38
C THR A 69 3.00 2.73 10.20
N LEU A 70 3.54 2.54 9.00
CA LEU A 70 2.79 2.36 7.76
C LEU A 70 2.98 0.98 7.13
N GLY A 71 4.01 0.22 7.52
CA GLY A 71 4.33 -1.08 6.90
C GLY A 71 3.20 -2.12 6.98
N TRP A 72 2.34 -1.99 7.99
CA TRP A 72 1.18 -2.87 8.23
C TRP A 72 -0.12 -2.32 7.66
N LEU A 73 -0.12 -1.07 7.16
CA LEU A 73 -1.35 -0.44 6.67
C LEU A 73 -1.85 -1.16 5.42
N LEU A 74 -0.94 -1.60 4.55
CA LEU A 74 -1.29 -2.33 3.34
C LEU A 74 -1.44 -3.83 3.63
N VAL A 75 -2.66 -4.22 3.99
CA VAL A 75 -3.08 -5.63 4.12
C VAL A 75 -2.56 -6.50 2.97
N GLY A 76 -2.06 -7.70 3.29
CA GLY A 76 -1.48 -8.63 2.32
C GLY A 76 -2.47 -9.03 1.20
N PRO A 77 -1.99 -9.36 -0.01
CA PRO A 77 -2.86 -9.76 -1.12
C PRO A 77 -3.50 -11.15 -0.96
N PHE A 78 -3.06 -11.93 0.04
CA PHE A 78 -3.52 -13.30 0.31
C PHE A 78 -4.33 -13.42 1.59
N GLU A 79 -4.62 -12.28 2.24
CA GLU A 79 -5.42 -12.26 3.45
C GLU A 79 -6.87 -12.65 3.17
N THR A 80 -7.58 -13.10 4.20
CA THR A 80 -8.96 -13.60 4.09
C THR A 80 -9.93 -12.69 4.85
N GLY A 81 -11.24 -12.81 4.59
CA GLY A 81 -12.25 -11.93 5.21
C GLY A 81 -12.35 -10.55 4.55
N ASP A 82 -12.50 -9.50 5.34
CA ASP A 82 -12.70 -8.11 4.87
C ASP A 82 -11.38 -7.43 4.44
N GLU A 83 -10.26 -8.05 4.77
CA GLU A 83 -8.90 -7.56 4.55
C GLU A 83 -8.57 -7.26 3.07
N PRO A 84 -8.90 -8.14 2.08
CA PRO A 84 -8.76 -7.83 0.67
C PRO A 84 -9.58 -6.62 0.19
N LEU A 85 -10.73 -6.34 0.82
CA LEU A 85 -11.53 -5.15 0.52
C LEU A 85 -10.82 -3.91 1.05
N LEU A 86 -10.34 -3.95 2.29
CA LEU A 86 -9.54 -2.87 2.88
C LEU A 86 -8.29 -2.56 2.04
N ARG A 87 -7.57 -3.58 1.57
CA ARG A 87 -6.44 -3.43 0.64
C ARG A 87 -6.86 -2.69 -0.64
N LYS A 88 -7.99 -3.05 -1.25
CA LYS A 88 -8.49 -2.38 -2.46
C LYS A 88 -8.83 -0.92 -2.19
N CYS A 89 -9.49 -0.62 -1.07
CA CYS A 89 -9.81 0.74 -0.65
C CYS A 89 -8.55 1.59 -0.42
N LEU A 90 -7.51 1.01 0.19
CA LEU A 90 -6.22 1.69 0.40
C LEU A 90 -5.48 1.96 -0.93
N LEU A 91 -5.54 1.02 -1.88
CA LEU A 91 -4.84 1.15 -3.18
C LEU A 91 -5.58 2.01 -4.20
N ARG A 92 -6.90 2.03 -4.18
CA ARG A 92 -7.74 2.68 -5.21
C ARG A 92 -8.58 3.83 -4.69
N GLN A 93 -8.38 4.23 -3.43
CA GLN A 93 -9.19 5.19 -2.68
C GLN A 93 -10.53 4.61 -2.21
N PHE A 94 -11.11 5.24 -1.18
CA PHE A 94 -12.47 4.94 -0.72
C PHE A 94 -13.46 5.59 -1.70
N ASP A 95 -14.06 4.79 -2.59
CA ASP A 95 -15.19 5.26 -3.38
C ASP A 95 -16.40 5.42 -2.45
N LYS A 96 -16.73 6.66 -2.09
CA LYS A 96 -17.94 7.01 -1.32
C LYS A 96 -19.25 6.52 -1.99
N THR A 97 -19.18 6.04 -3.23
CA THR A 97 -20.31 5.57 -4.04
C THR A 97 -20.60 4.08 -3.91
N THR A 98 -19.74 3.30 -3.25
CA THR A 98 -20.01 1.87 -3.04
C THR A 98 -20.20 1.62 -1.54
N PRO A 99 -21.44 1.47 -1.04
CA PRO A 99 -21.63 1.05 0.34
C PRO A 99 -20.98 -0.34 0.53
N PRO A 100 -20.45 -0.64 1.73
CA PRO A 100 -20.02 -1.99 2.05
C PRO A 100 -21.27 -2.87 2.07
N THR A 101 -21.60 -3.51 0.95
CA THR A 101 -22.59 -4.57 0.97
C THR A 101 -21.93 -5.79 1.58
N CYS A 102 -22.08 -5.92 2.89
CA CYS A 102 -21.86 -7.15 3.65
C CYS A 102 -22.96 -8.18 3.28
N ASP A 103 -23.10 -8.55 2.01
CA ASP A 103 -24.05 -9.58 1.61
C ASP A 103 -23.37 -10.95 1.64
N GLY A 104 -23.02 -11.36 2.86
CA GLY A 104 -22.65 -12.72 3.24
C GLY A 104 -23.87 -13.64 3.42
N HIS A 105 -25.01 -13.35 2.78
CA HIS A 105 -26.13 -14.29 2.76
C HIS A 105 -26.05 -15.18 1.52
N GLY A 106 -25.45 -16.35 1.74
CA GLY A 106 -25.67 -17.51 0.89
C GLY A 106 -27.17 -17.69 0.66
N LYS A 107 -27.57 -17.66 -0.60
CA LYS A 107 -28.88 -18.17 -1.00
C LYS A 107 -28.86 -19.68 -0.77
N VAL A 108 -29.53 -20.08 0.29
CA VAL A 108 -29.97 -21.46 0.49
C VAL A 108 -31.07 -21.69 -0.55
N ASN A 109 -30.80 -22.56 -1.52
CA ASN A 109 -31.81 -23.30 -2.27
C ASN A 109 -31.62 -24.76 -1.93
#